data_AF-A0A1E7HSE3-F1
#
_entry.id   AF-A0A1E7HSE3-F1
#
_cell.length_a   1.000
_cell.length_b   1.000
_cell.length_c   1.000
_cell.angle_alpha   90.00
_cell.angle_beta   90.00
_cell.angle_gamma   90.00
#
_symmetry.space_group_name_H-M   'P 1'
#
loop_
_entity.id
_entity.type
_entity.pdbx_description
1 polymer ?
#
loop_
_entity_poly.entity_id
_entity_poly.type
_entity_poly.pdbx_seq_one_letter_code
_entity_poly.pdbx_strand_id
1 'polypeptide(L)'
;MSLSKLLRILLLVAAGLLGSMILCLLGAYLYVSARLPKVETLADYRPPVITRILGDDGALIAELYRERRILVPVSSMPRQLIEAFVAAEDSKFYHHQGVDLGSIARAALKNIRAGGIVQGGSTITQQVAKSLLLTPERKFSRKFKEAILAWRMEQHLTKEEILYLYLNQIYLGHGAYGVQAAAENYFAKNVEELTLAECAILAGLPQAPSRYSPYRHLKKAKDRQRYVLQRMTQEGYIPADAAAQAFSEELVILPRNKPQIPGAAYFTEQVRRYLEQTFGSEQILTGGLEVHTTMNLAMQQAAQQAVRNNLRRHDRRQGYRGPLRTLDKQEQELFLTEQTATWPEAPPVGERLEGLLVKGSKQNLDGANRFLHRPHTPQGNHLGRQSSSCGRRPTGKDRQR
;
A
#
# COMPACT_ATOMS: atom_id res chain seq x y z
N MET A 1 54.58 -5.65 45.55
CA MET A 1 54.36 -6.63 44.46
C MET A 1 55.03 -6.11 43.20
N SER A 2 55.88 -6.87 42.50
CA SER A 2 56.55 -6.35 41.29
C SER A 2 55.51 -6.05 40.21
N LEU A 3 55.74 -4.99 39.41
CA LEU A 3 54.86 -4.59 38.31
C LEU A 3 54.56 -5.77 37.36
N SER A 4 55.53 -6.66 37.16
CA SER A 4 55.40 -7.89 36.39
C SER A 4 54.45 -8.93 36.99
N LYS A 5 54.36 -9.05 38.32
CA LYS A 5 53.39 -9.94 38.99
C LYS A 5 51.98 -9.38 38.89
N LEU A 6 51.82 -8.07 39.04
CA LEU A 6 50.53 -7.39 38.92
C LEU A 6 49.97 -7.49 37.49
N LEU A 7 50.81 -7.29 36.48
CA LEU A 7 50.44 -7.46 35.07
C LEU A 7 50.02 -8.90 34.73
N ARG A 8 50.74 -9.91 35.23
CA ARG A 8 50.39 -11.33 35.02
C ARG A 8 49.04 -11.69 35.65
N ILE A 9 48.76 -11.21 36.87
CA ILE A 9 47.47 -11.42 37.52
C ILE A 9 46.35 -10.75 36.71
N LEU A 10 46.58 -9.51 36.24
CA LEU A 10 45.59 -8.78 35.46
C LEU A 10 45.29 -9.43 34.10
N LEU A 11 46.31 -9.96 33.43
CA LEU A 11 46.16 -10.76 32.19
C LEU A 11 45.42 -12.08 32.43
N LEU A 12 45.72 -12.80 33.53
CA LEU A 12 45.01 -14.04 33.88
C LEU A 12 43.54 -13.79 34.23
N VAL A 13 43.25 -12.71 34.97
CA VAL A 13 41.88 -12.29 35.27
C VAL A 13 41.15 -11.89 33.99
N ALA A 14 41.78 -11.11 33.12
CA ALA A 14 41.19 -10.74 31.83
C ALA A 14 40.92 -11.96 30.95
N ALA A 15 41.86 -12.91 30.85
CA ALA A 15 41.68 -14.16 30.12
C ALA A 15 40.57 -15.03 30.72
N GLY A 16 40.47 -15.12 32.05
CA GLY A 16 39.39 -15.82 32.74
C GLY A 16 38.01 -15.21 32.48
N LEU A 17 37.91 -13.88 32.53
CA LEU A 17 36.67 -13.15 32.20
C LEU A 17 36.28 -13.34 30.73
N LEU A 18 37.25 -13.32 29.82
CA LEU A 18 37.03 -13.49 28.39
C LEU A 18 36.60 -14.94 28.07
N GLY A 19 37.22 -15.93 28.70
CA GLY A 19 36.82 -17.33 28.62
C GLY A 19 35.41 -17.57 29.15
N SER A 20 35.08 -17.01 30.33
CA SER A 20 33.73 -17.06 30.89
C SER A 20 32.69 -16.41 29.98
N MET A 21 33.01 -15.24 29.40
CA MET A 21 32.15 -14.56 28.43
C MET A 21 31.90 -15.43 27.18
N ILE A 22 32.95 -16.06 26.63
CA ILE A 22 32.81 -16.97 25.48
C ILE A 22 31.92 -18.16 25.83
N LEU A 23 32.13 -18.80 26.98
CA LEU A 23 31.31 -19.91 27.47
C LEU A 23 29.84 -19.50 27.65
N CYS A 24 29.59 -18.32 28.22
CA CYS A 24 28.23 -17.77 28.33
C CYS A 24 27.59 -17.50 26.97
N LEU A 25 28.33 -16.91 26.03
CA LEU A 25 27.85 -16.66 24.66
C LEU A 25 27.58 -17.96 23.90
N LEU A 26 28.43 -18.97 24.06
CA LEU A 26 28.24 -20.29 23.46
C LEU A 26 27.04 -21.00 24.08
N GLY A 27 26.88 -20.96 25.40
CA GLY A 27 25.71 -21.49 26.09
C GLY A 27 24.42 -20.80 25.66
N ALA A 28 24.43 -19.47 25.54
CA ALA A 28 23.30 -18.70 25.03
C ALA A 28 23.00 -19.04 23.56
N TYR A 29 24.03 -19.17 22.71
CA TYR A 29 23.90 -19.61 21.34
C TYR A 29 23.23 -20.98 21.27
N LEU A 30 23.74 -21.99 21.97
CA LEU A 30 23.17 -23.35 21.97
C LEU A 30 21.72 -23.37 22.47
N TYR A 31 21.44 -22.66 23.56
CA TYR A 31 20.10 -22.55 24.15
C TYR A 31 19.08 -21.92 23.19
N VAL A 32 19.46 -20.84 22.48
CA VAL A 32 18.59 -20.17 21.51
C VAL A 32 18.48 -20.98 20.23
N SER A 33 19.62 -21.44 19.70
CA SER A 33 19.77 -22.24 18.48
C SER A 33 18.89 -23.48 18.46
N ALA A 34 18.75 -24.16 19.62
CA ALA A 34 17.91 -25.35 19.78
C ALA A 34 16.39 -25.06 19.73
N ARG A 35 15.96 -23.81 19.91
CA ARG A 35 14.54 -23.39 19.89
C ARG A 35 14.17 -22.57 18.66
N LEU A 36 15.13 -22.31 17.78
CA LEU A 36 14.88 -21.58 16.55
C LEU A 36 14.25 -22.50 15.50
N PRO A 37 13.33 -21.96 14.67
CA PRO A 37 12.80 -22.72 13.55
C PRO A 37 13.92 -23.12 12.59
N LYS A 38 13.67 -24.22 11.89
CA LYS A 38 14.50 -24.70 10.79
C LYS A 38 14.39 -23.76 9.60
N VAL A 39 15.49 -23.55 8.88
CA VAL A 39 15.58 -22.62 7.75
C VAL A 39 15.25 -23.32 6.44
N GLU A 40 15.42 -24.64 6.40
CA GLU A 40 15.11 -25.53 5.30
C GLU A 40 13.65 -25.43 4.87
N THR A 41 12.75 -25.05 5.78
CA THR A 41 11.33 -24.80 5.47
C THR A 41 11.11 -23.57 4.57
N LEU A 42 12.11 -22.69 4.42
CA LEU A 42 12.05 -21.55 3.52
C LEU A 42 12.24 -21.94 2.05
N ALA A 43 12.77 -23.13 1.76
CA ALA A 43 12.80 -23.66 0.39
C ALA A 43 11.37 -23.86 -0.15
N ASP A 44 10.43 -24.25 0.72
CA ASP A 44 9.00 -24.36 0.42
C ASP A 44 8.24 -23.06 0.77
N TYR A 45 8.75 -21.91 0.32
CA TYR A 45 8.12 -20.61 0.56
C TYR A 45 6.72 -20.53 -0.09
N ARG A 46 5.67 -20.64 0.74
CA ARG A 46 4.26 -20.51 0.35
C ARG A 46 3.56 -19.41 1.17
N PRO A 47 3.85 -18.13 0.89
CA PRO A 47 3.22 -17.05 1.62
C PRO A 47 1.74 -16.90 1.24
N PRO A 48 0.93 -16.21 2.06
CA PRO A 48 -0.38 -15.76 1.65
C PRO A 48 -0.30 -14.95 0.34
N VAL A 49 -1.06 -15.35 -0.67
CA VAL A 49 -1.14 -14.68 -1.97
C VAL A 49 -2.60 -14.39 -2.35
N ILE A 50 -2.78 -13.46 -3.28
CA ILE A 50 -4.12 -13.03 -3.68
C ILE A 50 -4.89 -14.13 -4.42
N THR A 51 -6.18 -14.26 -4.10
CA THR A 51 -7.13 -15.01 -4.92
C THR A 51 -7.70 -14.07 -6.00
N ARG A 52 -7.74 -14.53 -7.25
CA ARG A 52 -8.28 -13.77 -8.39
C ARG A 52 -9.61 -14.36 -8.84
N ILE A 53 -10.61 -13.50 -9.03
CA ILE A 53 -11.91 -13.86 -9.58
C ILE A 53 -11.97 -13.30 -11.01
N LEU A 54 -12.16 -14.18 -11.98
CA LEU A 54 -12.14 -13.90 -13.40
C LEU A 54 -13.55 -14.04 -14.01
N GLY A 55 -13.84 -13.22 -15.02
CA GLY A 55 -15.06 -13.27 -15.82
C GLY A 55 -15.04 -14.42 -16.82
N ASP A 56 -16.09 -14.50 -17.63
CA ASP A 56 -16.21 -15.48 -18.72
C ASP A 56 -15.17 -15.25 -19.84
N ASP A 57 -14.73 -14.01 -20.00
CA ASP A 57 -13.68 -13.56 -20.93
C ASP A 57 -12.26 -13.59 -20.32
N GLY A 58 -12.13 -14.08 -19.08
CA GLY A 58 -10.86 -14.09 -18.35
C GLY A 58 -10.46 -12.73 -17.75
N ALA A 59 -11.28 -11.68 -17.88
CA ALA A 59 -10.98 -10.39 -17.27
C ALA A 59 -11.03 -10.47 -15.74
N LEU A 60 -10.09 -9.80 -15.06
CA LEU A 60 -10.07 -9.74 -13.59
C LEU A 60 -11.25 -8.93 -13.06
N ILE A 61 -12.18 -9.59 -12.37
CA ILE A 61 -13.39 -8.98 -11.79
C ILE A 61 -13.13 -8.48 -10.37
N ALA A 62 -12.42 -9.29 -9.58
CA ALA A 62 -12.14 -9.00 -8.18
C ALA A 62 -10.93 -9.76 -7.66
N GLU A 63 -10.36 -9.24 -6.57
CA GLU A 63 -9.32 -9.91 -5.80
C GLU A 63 -9.79 -10.09 -4.36
N LEU A 64 -9.49 -11.25 -3.78
CA LEU A 64 -9.71 -11.54 -2.36
C LEU A 64 -8.35 -11.77 -1.69
N TYR A 65 -8.07 -11.06 -0.61
CA TYR A 65 -6.80 -11.18 0.09
C TYR A 65 -6.85 -10.64 1.52
N ARG A 66 -6.00 -11.20 2.39
CA ARG A 66 -5.58 -10.56 3.65
C ARG A 66 -4.39 -9.63 3.41
N GLU A 67 -3.38 -10.15 2.70
CA GLU A 67 -2.18 -9.43 2.29
C GLU A 67 -2.15 -9.41 0.77
N ARG A 68 -2.12 -8.22 0.16
CA ARG A 68 -2.05 -8.14 -1.31
C ARG A 68 -0.62 -8.46 -1.74
N ARG A 69 -0.36 -9.74 -2.04
CA ARG A 69 0.93 -10.26 -2.48
C ARG A 69 0.81 -10.95 -3.83
N ILE A 70 1.68 -10.58 -4.75
CA ILE A 70 1.84 -11.19 -6.07
C ILE A 70 3.31 -11.57 -6.18
N LEU A 71 3.59 -12.86 -6.34
CA LEU A 71 4.95 -13.37 -6.41
C LEU A 71 5.52 -13.11 -7.80
N VAL A 72 6.73 -12.56 -7.84
CA VAL A 72 7.49 -12.36 -9.08
C VAL A 72 8.91 -12.90 -8.87
N PRO A 73 9.46 -13.68 -9.81
CA PRO A 73 10.84 -14.13 -9.72
C PRO A 73 11.81 -12.96 -9.82
N VAL A 74 12.99 -13.07 -9.21
CA VAL A 74 14.01 -12.00 -9.22
C VAL A 74 14.48 -11.70 -10.65
N SER A 75 14.50 -12.70 -11.52
CA SER A 75 14.85 -12.57 -12.94
C SER A 75 13.91 -11.66 -13.74
N SER A 76 12.65 -11.53 -13.32
CA SER A 76 11.68 -10.58 -13.89
C SER A 76 11.85 -9.16 -13.32
N MET A 77 12.56 -8.98 -12.21
CA MET A 77 12.69 -7.65 -11.61
C MET A 77 13.75 -6.83 -12.35
N PRO A 78 13.49 -5.53 -12.64
CA PRO A 78 14.53 -4.67 -13.20
C PRO A 78 15.75 -4.63 -12.28
N ARG A 79 16.95 -4.76 -12.86
CA ARG A 79 18.21 -4.71 -12.10
C ARG A 79 18.31 -3.47 -11.21
N GLN A 80 17.90 -2.32 -11.74
CA GLN A 80 17.87 -1.05 -11.00
C GLN A 80 16.97 -1.08 -9.75
N LEU A 81 15.92 -1.91 -9.73
CA LEU A 81 15.07 -2.10 -8.56
C LEU A 81 15.85 -2.83 -7.46
N ILE A 82 16.48 -3.95 -7.82
CA ILE A 82 17.28 -4.75 -6.88
C ILE A 82 18.40 -3.88 -6.30
N GLU A 83 19.14 -3.18 -7.16
CA GLU A 83 20.22 -2.28 -6.76
C GLU A 83 19.75 -1.12 -5.88
N ALA A 84 18.55 -0.58 -6.11
CA ALA A 84 17.97 0.46 -5.26
C ALA A 84 17.72 -0.03 -3.84
N PHE A 85 17.13 -1.22 -3.68
CA PHE A 85 16.92 -1.83 -2.35
C PHE A 85 18.25 -2.18 -1.68
N VAL A 86 19.18 -2.81 -2.41
CA VAL A 86 20.50 -3.16 -1.88
C VAL A 86 21.26 -1.90 -1.44
N ALA A 87 21.33 -0.84 -2.25
CA ALA A 87 22.06 0.39 -1.88
C ALA A 87 21.47 1.08 -0.64
N ALA A 88 20.14 1.09 -0.52
CA ALA A 88 19.42 1.79 0.53
C ALA A 88 19.41 1.04 1.87
N GLU A 89 19.25 -0.28 1.83
CA GLU A 89 19.04 -1.11 3.02
C GLU A 89 20.29 -1.89 3.43
N ASP A 90 21.11 -2.36 2.48
CA ASP A 90 22.23 -3.27 2.74
C ASP A 90 23.31 -3.24 1.64
N SER A 91 24.10 -2.18 1.59
CA SER A 91 25.07 -1.96 0.48
C SER A 91 26.15 -3.05 0.37
N LYS A 92 26.37 -3.84 1.42
CA LYS A 92 27.33 -4.95 1.42
C LYS A 92 26.66 -6.30 1.29
N PHE A 93 25.40 -6.33 0.86
CA PHE A 93 24.58 -7.53 0.78
C PHE A 93 25.32 -8.71 0.14
N TYR A 94 25.98 -8.49 -1.01
CA TYR A 94 26.68 -9.56 -1.73
C TYR A 94 28.01 -10.01 -1.09
N HIS A 95 28.50 -9.31 -0.08
CA HIS A 95 29.83 -9.56 0.52
C HIS A 95 29.79 -10.18 1.92
N HIS A 96 28.68 -10.08 2.65
CA HIS A 96 28.56 -10.67 3.99
C HIS A 96 27.74 -11.97 3.98
N GLN A 97 27.83 -12.75 5.05
CA GLN A 97 27.08 -14.01 5.24
C GLN A 97 25.97 -13.82 6.29
N GLY A 98 24.97 -13.01 5.95
CA GLY A 98 23.81 -12.73 6.80
C GLY A 98 23.93 -11.58 7.80
N VAL A 99 25.13 -11.24 8.28
CA VAL A 99 25.35 -10.13 9.23
C VAL A 99 26.53 -9.28 8.80
N ASP A 100 26.34 -7.96 8.73
CA ASP A 100 27.42 -7.00 8.50
C ASP A 100 27.89 -6.36 9.83
N LEU A 101 28.92 -6.95 10.42
CA LEU A 101 29.55 -6.45 11.65
C LEU A 101 30.10 -5.03 11.50
N GLY A 102 30.62 -4.69 10.31
CA GLY A 102 31.13 -3.36 10.02
C GLY A 102 30.02 -2.31 10.00
N SER A 103 28.88 -2.61 9.39
CA SER A 103 27.71 -1.71 9.41
C SER A 103 27.08 -1.61 10.80
N ILE A 104 27.07 -2.68 11.58
CA ILE A 104 26.64 -2.63 12.99
C ILE A 104 27.54 -1.68 13.80
N ALA A 105 28.87 -1.83 13.70
CA ALA A 105 29.81 -0.98 14.43
C ALA A 105 29.70 0.49 14.01
N ARG A 106 29.60 0.77 12.71
CA ARG A 106 29.39 2.14 12.19
C ARG A 106 28.07 2.74 12.68
N ALA A 107 26.99 1.98 12.63
CA ALA A 107 25.67 2.42 13.10
C ALA A 107 25.71 2.71 14.61
N ALA A 108 26.34 1.85 15.42
CA ALA A 108 26.50 2.05 16.85
C ALA A 108 27.26 3.35 17.17
N LEU A 109 28.41 3.58 16.52
CA LEU A 109 29.20 4.79 16.71
C LEU A 109 28.41 6.06 16.36
N LYS A 110 27.68 6.04 15.23
CA LYS A 110 26.88 7.18 14.79
C LYS A 110 25.69 7.44 15.73
N ASN A 111 25.05 6.39 16.23
CA ASN A 111 23.93 6.51 17.15
C ASN A 111 24.38 7.06 18.52
N ILE A 112 25.57 6.67 19.01
CA ILE A 112 26.17 7.22 20.23
C ILE A 112 26.44 8.73 20.04
N ARG A 113 27.08 9.11 18.93
CA ARG A 113 27.37 10.53 18.64
C ARG A 113 26.11 11.38 18.50
N ALA A 114 25.02 10.82 17.99
CA ALA A 114 23.77 11.52 17.80
C ALA A 114 22.83 11.49 19.02
N GLY A 115 23.20 10.78 20.09
CA GLY A 115 22.34 10.63 21.28
C GLY A 115 21.05 9.84 21.04
N GLY A 116 20.96 9.08 19.94
CA GLY A 116 19.75 8.37 19.53
C GLY A 116 19.95 7.49 18.30
N ILE A 117 18.95 6.66 17.97
CA ILE A 117 19.01 5.77 16.79
C ILE A 117 18.74 6.60 15.53
N VAL A 118 19.78 6.88 14.76
CA VAL A 118 19.73 7.63 13.49
C VAL A 118 20.05 6.75 12.29
N GLN A 119 20.81 5.67 12.48
CA GLN A 119 21.15 4.72 11.43
C GLN A 119 20.87 3.28 11.87
N GLY A 120 20.23 2.52 10.97
CA GLY A 120 20.07 1.09 11.10
C GLY A 120 21.32 0.34 10.67
N GLY A 121 21.56 -0.82 11.26
CA GLY A 121 22.65 -1.74 10.89
C GLY A 121 22.16 -3.15 10.65
N SER A 122 20.90 -3.32 10.22
CA SER A 122 20.34 -4.64 9.93
C SER A 122 20.42 -4.96 8.45
N THR A 123 20.83 -6.18 8.13
CA THR A 123 20.97 -6.67 6.74
C THR A 123 19.62 -7.07 6.15
N ILE A 124 19.55 -7.20 4.83
CA ILE A 124 18.36 -7.74 4.15
C ILE A 124 18.02 -9.13 4.69
N THR A 125 19.02 -10.00 4.84
CA THR A 125 18.84 -11.36 5.37
C THR A 125 18.24 -11.37 6.79
N GLN A 126 18.68 -10.45 7.67
CA GLN A 126 18.09 -10.28 9.00
C GLN A 126 16.64 -9.81 8.93
N GLN A 127 16.31 -8.93 7.98
CA GLN A 127 14.93 -8.48 7.77
C GLN A 127 14.02 -9.63 7.31
N VAL A 128 14.51 -10.48 6.40
CA VAL A 128 13.79 -11.69 5.98
C VAL A 128 13.56 -12.62 7.16
N ALA A 129 14.62 -12.97 7.91
CA ALA A 129 14.52 -13.82 9.10
C ALA A 129 13.52 -13.27 10.12
N LYS A 130 13.55 -11.96 10.38
CA LYS A 130 12.59 -11.29 11.26
C LYS A 130 11.16 -11.43 10.78
N SER A 131 10.92 -11.28 9.47
CA SER A 131 9.57 -11.23 8.90
C SER A 131 8.92 -12.61 8.74
N LEU A 132 9.71 -13.65 8.46
CA LEU A 132 9.20 -14.98 8.14
C LEU A 132 9.25 -15.98 9.30
N LEU A 133 10.24 -15.85 10.19
CA LEU A 133 10.57 -16.90 11.16
C LEU A 133 10.40 -16.48 12.61
N LEU A 134 10.17 -15.20 12.89
CA LEU A 134 10.14 -14.67 14.26
C LEU A 134 8.82 -13.98 14.57
N THR A 135 8.34 -14.23 15.79
CA THR A 135 7.19 -13.53 16.36
C THR A 135 7.63 -12.23 17.05
N PRO A 136 6.68 -11.32 17.35
CA PRO A 136 6.98 -10.11 18.11
C PRO A 136 7.43 -10.42 19.56
N GLU A 137 8.71 -10.26 19.87
CA GLU A 137 9.29 -10.44 21.22
C GLU A 137 10.17 -9.23 21.66
N ARG A 138 10.73 -9.29 22.88
CA ARG A 138 11.73 -8.33 23.40
C ARG A 138 12.86 -8.10 22.39
N LYS A 139 13.15 -6.83 22.09
CA LYS A 139 14.01 -6.40 20.96
C LYS A 139 15.42 -7.02 20.95
N PHE A 140 16.08 -7.13 22.11
CA PHE A 140 17.46 -7.63 22.19
C PHE A 140 17.56 -9.15 21.94
N SER A 141 16.71 -9.95 22.61
CA SER A 141 16.64 -11.40 22.36
C SER A 141 16.29 -11.68 20.91
N ARG A 142 15.31 -10.95 20.36
CA ARG A 142 14.93 -11.07 18.96
C ARG A 142 16.08 -10.75 18.01
N LYS A 143 16.87 -9.70 18.26
CA LYS A 143 18.01 -9.36 17.39
C LYS A 143 19.11 -10.43 17.37
N PHE A 144 19.34 -11.11 18.48
CA PHE A 144 20.26 -12.25 18.50
C PHE A 144 19.71 -13.44 17.69
N LYS A 145 18.41 -13.74 17.84
CA LYS A 145 17.70 -14.74 17.01
C LYS A 145 17.79 -14.41 15.51
N GLU A 146 17.55 -13.15 15.13
CA GLU A 146 17.66 -12.65 13.75
C GLU A 146 19.06 -12.90 13.18
N ALA A 147 20.13 -12.65 13.96
CA ALA A 147 21.50 -12.87 13.50
C ALA A 147 21.82 -14.35 13.26
N ILE A 148 21.41 -15.25 14.17
CA ILE A 148 21.62 -16.69 14.02
C ILE A 148 20.84 -17.22 12.79
N LEU A 149 19.57 -16.83 12.65
CA LEU A 149 18.74 -17.23 11.52
C LEU A 149 19.28 -16.69 10.20
N ALA A 150 19.71 -15.43 10.16
CA ALA A 150 20.30 -14.84 8.96
C ALA A 150 21.57 -15.58 8.52
N TRP A 151 22.44 -15.93 9.47
CA TRP A 151 23.62 -16.75 9.15
C TRP A 151 23.22 -18.12 8.60
N ARG A 152 22.27 -18.82 9.23
CA ARG A 152 21.77 -20.12 8.74
C ARG A 152 21.14 -20.03 7.35
N MET A 153 20.36 -18.99 7.08
CA MET A 153 19.81 -18.70 5.74
C MET A 153 20.89 -18.62 4.69
N GLU A 154 22.00 -17.93 4.97
CA GLU A 154 23.09 -17.74 4.00
C GLU A 154 23.95 -18.99 3.79
N GLN A 155 23.79 -20.02 4.62
CA GLN A 155 24.39 -21.33 4.38
C GLN A 155 23.51 -22.24 3.50
N HIS A 156 22.20 -21.95 3.41
CA HIS A 156 21.24 -22.82 2.74
C HIS A 156 20.60 -22.18 1.49
N LEU A 157 20.60 -20.85 1.42
CA LEU A 157 19.99 -20.07 0.35
C LEU A 157 21.04 -19.19 -0.30
N THR A 158 20.94 -19.07 -1.61
CA THR A 158 21.69 -18.12 -2.42
C THR A 158 21.21 -16.67 -2.16
N LYS A 159 22.04 -15.70 -2.55
CA LYS A 159 21.67 -14.28 -2.49
C LYS A 159 20.43 -13.95 -3.30
N GLU A 160 20.25 -14.62 -4.43
CA GLU A 160 19.08 -14.46 -5.28
C GLU A 160 17.81 -14.98 -4.61
N GLU A 161 17.85 -16.15 -3.97
CA GLU A 161 16.71 -16.67 -3.20
C GLU A 161 16.37 -15.78 -1.99
N ILE A 162 17.38 -15.22 -1.31
CA ILE A 162 17.15 -14.26 -0.22
C ILE A 162 16.49 -12.98 -0.75
N LEU A 163 16.92 -12.47 -1.91
CA LEU A 163 16.28 -11.32 -2.57
C LEU A 163 14.85 -11.65 -3.00
N TYR A 164 14.61 -12.85 -3.53
CA TYR A 164 13.27 -13.33 -3.87
C TYR A 164 12.35 -13.28 -2.65
N LEU A 165 12.78 -13.86 -1.52
CA LEU A 165 12.02 -13.82 -0.27
C LEU A 165 11.80 -12.38 0.20
N TYR A 166 12.85 -11.55 0.20
CA TYR A 166 12.77 -10.17 0.68
C TYR A 166 11.81 -9.32 -0.15
N LEU A 167 12.01 -9.27 -1.47
CA LEU A 167 11.29 -8.38 -2.38
C LEU A 167 9.84 -8.83 -2.59
N ASN A 168 9.49 -10.08 -2.30
CA ASN A 168 8.10 -10.56 -2.32
C ASN A 168 7.41 -10.50 -0.93
N GLN A 169 8.18 -10.47 0.17
CA GLN A 169 7.62 -10.44 1.52
C GLN A 169 7.41 -9.01 2.05
N ILE A 170 8.26 -8.07 1.66
CA ILE A 170 8.35 -6.77 2.33
C ILE A 170 7.06 -5.95 2.22
N TYR A 171 6.61 -5.38 3.35
CA TYR A 171 5.46 -4.49 3.37
C TYR A 171 5.84 -3.08 2.89
N LEU A 172 5.22 -2.64 1.80
CA LEU A 172 5.49 -1.34 1.16
C LEU A 172 4.34 -0.35 1.33
N GLY A 173 3.41 -0.61 2.25
CA GLY A 173 2.32 0.29 2.59
C GLY A 173 1.03 0.00 1.80
N HIS A 174 -0.10 0.52 2.30
CA HIS A 174 -1.42 0.40 1.68
C HIS A 174 -1.86 -1.02 1.31
N GLY A 175 -1.43 -2.00 2.11
CA GLY A 175 -1.74 -3.42 1.89
C GLY A 175 -0.86 -4.09 0.83
N ALA A 176 0.10 -3.40 0.21
CA ALA A 176 1.05 -4.00 -0.72
C ALA A 176 2.15 -4.76 0.03
N TYR A 177 2.21 -6.06 -0.21
CA TYR A 177 3.29 -6.93 0.21
C TYR A 177 4.05 -7.39 -1.03
N GLY A 178 5.33 -7.03 -1.07
CA GLY A 178 6.20 -7.24 -2.20
C GLY A 178 6.14 -6.14 -3.27
N VAL A 179 7.16 -6.13 -4.12
CA VAL A 179 7.41 -5.07 -5.10
C VAL A 179 6.38 -5.02 -6.23
N GLN A 180 5.86 -6.16 -6.69
CA GLN A 180 4.82 -6.19 -7.73
C GLN A 180 3.52 -5.55 -7.27
N ALA A 181 3.03 -5.93 -6.09
CA ALA A 181 1.82 -5.34 -5.53
C ALA A 181 1.98 -3.83 -5.27
N ALA A 182 3.21 -3.38 -4.95
CA ALA A 182 3.51 -1.96 -4.79
C ALA A 182 3.57 -1.21 -6.13
N ALA A 183 4.18 -1.80 -7.16
CA ALA A 183 4.23 -1.26 -8.51
C ALA A 183 2.81 -1.01 -9.07
N GLU A 184 1.94 -2.02 -8.96
CA GLU A 184 0.54 -1.92 -9.38
C GLU A 184 -0.24 -0.90 -8.55
N ASN A 185 -0.03 -0.87 -7.22
CA ASN A 185 -0.72 0.07 -6.36
C ASN A 185 -0.35 1.53 -6.70
N TYR A 186 0.95 1.87 -6.66
CA TYR A 186 1.39 3.26 -6.75
C TYR A 186 1.45 3.80 -8.18
N PHE A 187 1.75 2.95 -9.17
CA PHE A 187 2.05 3.36 -10.54
C PHE A 187 1.16 2.68 -11.59
N ALA A 188 0.31 1.72 -11.21
CA ALA A 188 -0.47 0.87 -12.12
C ALA A 188 0.38 0.22 -13.23
N LYS A 189 1.59 -0.20 -12.87
CA LYS A 189 2.57 -0.84 -13.75
C LYS A 189 2.94 -2.22 -13.24
N ASN A 190 3.42 -3.07 -14.14
CA ASN A 190 4.17 -4.26 -13.75
C ASN A 190 5.54 -3.85 -13.20
N VAL A 191 6.11 -4.67 -12.31
CA VAL A 191 7.42 -4.38 -11.71
C VAL A 191 8.52 -4.23 -12.77
N GLU A 192 8.40 -4.98 -13.87
CA GLU A 192 9.28 -4.97 -15.05
C GLU A 192 9.34 -3.60 -15.75
N GLU A 193 8.29 -2.80 -15.63
CA GLU A 193 8.11 -1.53 -16.36
C GLU A 193 8.52 -0.30 -15.54
N LEU A 194 9.01 -0.52 -14.31
CA LEU A 194 9.34 0.58 -13.41
C LEU A 194 10.56 1.36 -13.89
N THR A 195 10.45 2.69 -13.84
CA THR A 195 11.59 3.58 -14.07
C THR A 195 12.53 3.62 -12.86
N LEU A 196 13.76 4.11 -13.05
CA LEU A 196 14.71 4.30 -11.94
C LEU A 196 14.13 5.19 -10.82
N ALA A 197 13.36 6.21 -11.19
CA ALA A 197 12.70 7.10 -10.24
C ALA A 197 11.69 6.34 -9.38
N GLU A 198 10.87 5.49 -10.00
CA GLU A 198 9.85 4.67 -9.33
C GLU A 198 10.49 3.58 -8.46
N CYS A 199 11.55 2.92 -8.95
CA CYS A 199 12.35 1.97 -8.17
C CYS A 199 12.90 2.59 -6.89
N ALA A 200 13.45 3.81 -6.98
CA ALA A 200 13.99 4.52 -5.83
C ALA A 200 12.90 4.96 -4.83
N ILE A 201 11.68 5.23 -5.29
CA ILE A 201 10.54 5.46 -4.39
C ILE A 201 10.22 4.18 -3.62
N LEU A 202 10.05 3.04 -4.30
CA LEU A 202 9.70 1.76 -3.66
C LEU A 202 10.77 1.33 -2.64
N ALA A 203 12.05 1.41 -3.00
CA ALA A 203 13.18 1.10 -2.11
C ALA A 203 13.28 2.04 -0.90
N GLY A 204 12.64 3.22 -0.96
CA GLY A 204 12.56 4.16 0.16
C GLY A 204 11.53 3.81 1.22
N LEU A 205 10.50 3.04 0.87
CA LEU A 205 9.33 2.75 1.71
C LEU A 205 9.61 1.84 2.93
N PRO A 206 10.44 0.78 2.86
CA PRO A 206 10.66 -0.19 3.94
C PRO A 206 10.84 0.40 5.34
N GLN A 207 11.59 1.49 5.46
CA GLN A 207 11.90 2.11 6.74
C GLN A 207 10.65 2.57 7.51
N ALA A 208 9.69 3.17 6.80
CA ALA A 208 8.45 3.67 7.40
C ALA A 208 7.37 3.84 6.31
N PRO A 209 6.73 2.76 5.84
CA PRO A 209 5.86 2.79 4.66
C PRO A 209 4.72 3.80 4.78
N SER A 210 4.11 3.94 5.97
CA SER A 210 3.05 4.92 6.21
C SER A 210 3.56 6.36 6.20
N ARG A 211 4.78 6.62 6.69
CA ARG A 211 5.37 7.98 6.78
C ARG A 211 5.83 8.47 5.41
N TYR A 212 6.35 7.57 4.58
CA TYR A 212 6.87 7.87 3.25
C TYR A 212 5.89 7.53 2.13
N SER A 213 4.64 7.22 2.47
CA SER A 213 3.58 6.92 1.51
C SER A 213 3.41 8.05 0.47
N PRO A 214 3.63 7.77 -0.84
CA PRO A 214 3.45 8.76 -1.91
C PRO A 214 2.03 9.34 -1.99
N TYR A 215 1.00 8.55 -1.65
CA TYR A 215 -0.40 9.01 -1.63
C TYR A 215 -0.70 10.17 -0.67
N ARG A 216 0.00 10.21 0.46
CA ARG A 216 -0.31 11.14 1.57
C ARG A 216 0.80 12.17 1.76
N HIS A 217 2.03 11.78 1.48
CA HIS A 217 3.23 12.51 1.87
C HIS A 217 4.27 12.52 0.75
N LEU A 218 3.87 12.89 -0.48
CA LEU A 218 4.73 12.88 -1.66
C LEU A 218 6.07 13.60 -1.44
N LYS A 219 6.08 14.76 -0.76
CA LYS A 219 7.32 15.47 -0.43
C LYS A 219 8.30 14.61 0.39
N LYS A 220 7.81 13.94 1.45
CA LYS A 220 8.64 13.04 2.27
C LYS A 220 9.09 11.80 1.48
N ALA A 221 8.23 11.31 0.57
CA ALA A 221 8.59 10.23 -0.34
C ALA A 221 9.73 10.65 -1.29
N LYS A 222 9.67 11.85 -1.89
CA LYS A 222 10.74 12.41 -2.72
C LYS A 222 12.04 12.63 -1.94
N ASP A 223 11.97 13.11 -0.70
CA ASP A 223 13.17 13.25 0.14
C ASP A 223 13.84 11.88 0.38
N ARG A 224 13.02 10.85 0.61
CA ARG A 224 13.50 9.47 0.77
C ARG A 224 14.02 8.88 -0.55
N GLN A 225 13.38 9.18 -1.68
CA GLN A 225 13.85 8.83 -3.02
C GLN A 225 15.23 9.40 -3.29
N ARG A 226 15.44 10.69 -2.97
CA ARG A 226 16.74 11.35 -3.11
C ARG A 226 17.83 10.62 -2.32
N TYR A 227 17.52 10.22 -1.09
CA TYR A 227 18.44 9.41 -0.28
C TYR A 227 18.80 8.10 -0.99
N VAL A 228 17.83 7.37 -1.52
CA VAL A 228 18.08 6.10 -2.25
C VAL A 228 18.96 6.34 -3.47
N LEU A 229 18.63 7.31 -4.32
CA LEU A 229 19.42 7.64 -5.52
C LEU A 229 20.86 8.05 -5.18
N GLN A 230 21.05 8.81 -4.10
CA GLN A 230 22.37 9.16 -3.60
C GLN A 230 23.14 7.92 -3.14
N ARG A 231 22.49 6.98 -2.46
CA ARG A 231 23.11 5.71 -2.07
C ARG A 231 23.48 4.88 -3.30
N MET A 232 22.61 4.76 -4.29
CA MET A 232 22.92 4.05 -5.53
C MET A 232 24.13 4.64 -6.26
N THR A 233 24.26 5.98 -6.26
CA THR A 233 25.43 6.67 -6.82
C THR A 233 26.70 6.37 -6.02
N GLN A 234 26.63 6.40 -4.69
CA GLN A 234 27.76 6.13 -3.80
C GLN A 234 28.29 4.70 -3.91
N GLU A 235 27.39 3.73 -4.12
CA GLU A 235 27.76 2.32 -4.32
C GLU A 235 28.11 2.02 -5.79
N GLY A 236 28.04 3.01 -6.69
CA GLY A 236 28.46 2.89 -8.09
C GLY A 236 27.47 2.18 -9.02
N TYR A 237 26.21 2.01 -8.60
CA TYR A 237 25.18 1.38 -9.44
C TYR A 237 24.68 2.29 -10.56
N ILE A 238 24.66 3.60 -10.33
CA ILE A 238 24.24 4.60 -11.31
C ILE A 238 25.19 5.80 -11.29
N PRO A 239 25.40 6.48 -12.43
CA PRO A 239 26.13 7.73 -12.45
C PRO A 239 25.28 8.89 -11.89
N ALA A 240 25.96 9.97 -11.47
CA ALA A 240 25.31 11.08 -10.76
C ALA A 240 24.30 11.85 -11.63
N ASP A 241 24.50 11.89 -12.94
CA ASP A 241 23.58 12.48 -13.92
C ASP A 241 22.29 11.67 -14.05
N ALA A 242 22.37 10.34 -14.11
CA ALA A 242 21.20 9.46 -14.09
C ALA A 242 20.40 9.61 -12.79
N ALA A 243 21.09 9.74 -11.65
CA ALA A 243 20.45 10.03 -10.36
C ALA A 243 19.72 11.38 -10.37
N ALA A 244 20.32 12.42 -10.96
CA ALA A 244 19.70 13.74 -11.08
C ALA A 244 18.47 13.70 -12.00
N GLN A 245 18.57 13.02 -13.15
CA GLN A 245 17.47 12.83 -14.10
C GLN A 245 16.29 12.10 -13.45
N ALA A 246 16.53 10.95 -12.80
CA ALA A 246 15.51 10.20 -12.08
C ALA A 246 14.88 10.99 -10.93
N PHE A 247 15.65 11.88 -10.26
CA PHE A 247 15.08 12.76 -9.24
C PHE A 247 14.20 13.87 -9.84
N SER A 248 14.51 14.35 -11.04
CA SER A 248 13.70 15.36 -11.74
C SER A 248 12.46 14.80 -12.44
N GLU A 249 12.39 13.48 -12.64
CA GLU A 249 11.23 12.81 -13.23
C GLU A 249 9.95 13.12 -12.45
N GLU A 250 8.91 13.51 -13.18
CA GLU A 250 7.57 13.74 -12.63
C GLU A 250 6.91 12.40 -12.33
N LEU A 251 6.64 12.15 -11.05
CA LEU A 251 6.02 10.90 -10.61
C LEU A 251 4.50 11.01 -10.68
N VAL A 252 3.87 10.19 -11.51
CA VAL A 252 2.41 10.05 -11.55
C VAL A 252 1.99 8.97 -10.56
N ILE A 253 1.58 9.39 -9.36
CA ILE A 253 1.00 8.47 -8.37
C ILE A 253 -0.48 8.28 -8.68
N LEU A 254 -0.83 7.10 -9.17
CA LEU A 254 -2.20 6.80 -9.56
C LEU A 254 -3.03 6.41 -8.33
N PRO A 255 -4.28 6.89 -8.20
CA PRO A 255 -5.15 6.52 -7.10
C PRO A 255 -5.27 4.99 -7.03
N ARG A 256 -5.27 4.44 -5.81
CA ARG A 256 -5.37 3.00 -5.60
C ARG A 256 -6.61 2.46 -6.32
N ASN A 257 -6.41 1.66 -7.35
CA ASN A 257 -7.49 0.92 -7.97
C ASN A 257 -8.05 -0.04 -6.92
N LYS A 258 -9.33 0.13 -6.55
CA LYS A 258 -10.02 -0.91 -5.80
C LYS A 258 -10.21 -2.06 -6.78
N PRO A 259 -9.77 -3.29 -6.47
CA PRO A 259 -9.83 -4.40 -7.41
C PRO A 259 -11.26 -4.83 -7.75
N GLN A 260 -12.29 -4.19 -7.19
CA GLN A 260 -13.68 -4.50 -7.46
C GLN A 260 -14.17 -3.64 -8.63
N ILE A 261 -14.44 -4.28 -9.77
CA ILE A 261 -14.96 -3.59 -10.94
C ILE A 261 -16.35 -2.98 -10.63
N PRO A 262 -16.56 -1.68 -10.92
CA PRO A 262 -17.87 -1.05 -10.83
C PRO A 262 -18.94 -1.83 -11.63
N GLY A 263 -20.02 -2.21 -10.95
CA GLY A 263 -21.11 -3.00 -11.52
C GLY A 263 -21.01 -4.51 -11.28
N ALA A 264 -19.89 -5.04 -10.78
CA ALA A 264 -19.77 -6.46 -10.46
C ALA A 264 -20.08 -6.80 -8.99
N ALA A 265 -20.14 -5.80 -8.11
CA ALA A 265 -20.11 -5.98 -6.65
C ALA A 265 -21.08 -7.04 -6.09
N TYR A 266 -22.35 -7.05 -6.54
CA TYR A 266 -23.34 -8.02 -6.06
C TYR A 266 -22.97 -9.47 -6.41
N PHE A 267 -22.56 -9.70 -7.65
CA PHE A 267 -22.15 -11.03 -8.09
C PHE A 267 -20.84 -11.45 -7.44
N THR A 268 -19.86 -10.56 -7.36
CA THR A 268 -18.60 -10.81 -6.66
C THR A 268 -18.86 -11.22 -5.21
N GLU A 269 -19.79 -10.57 -4.52
CA GLU A 269 -20.16 -10.93 -3.15
C GLU A 269 -20.84 -12.30 -3.08
N GLN A 270 -21.68 -12.66 -4.07
CA GLN A 270 -22.26 -14.00 -4.14
C GLN A 270 -21.20 -15.08 -4.38
N VAL A 271 -20.23 -14.82 -5.27
CA VAL A 271 -19.08 -15.71 -5.48
C VAL A 271 -18.26 -15.83 -4.21
N ARG A 272 -17.96 -14.72 -3.52
CA ARG A 272 -17.22 -14.73 -2.25
C ARG A 272 -17.92 -15.62 -1.21
N ARG A 273 -19.24 -15.47 -1.03
CA ARG A 273 -20.03 -16.29 -0.09
C ARG A 273 -19.99 -17.77 -0.43
N TYR A 274 -20.13 -18.10 -1.72
CA TYR A 274 -20.04 -19.47 -2.19
C TYR A 274 -18.66 -20.06 -1.90
N LEU A 275 -17.58 -19.36 -2.28
CA LEU A 275 -16.21 -19.81 -2.03
C LEU A 275 -15.92 -19.96 -0.53
N GLU A 276 -16.39 -19.03 0.29
CA GLU A 276 -16.23 -19.10 1.74
C GLU A 276 -16.94 -20.33 2.34
N GLN A 277 -18.15 -20.64 1.87
CA GLN A 277 -18.88 -21.84 2.30
C GLN A 277 -18.19 -23.14 1.85
N THR A 278 -17.56 -23.15 0.68
CA THR A 278 -16.92 -24.35 0.12
C THR A 278 -15.50 -24.58 0.63
N PHE A 279 -14.69 -23.53 0.75
CA PHE A 279 -13.25 -23.63 1.02
C PHE A 279 -12.83 -22.99 2.36
N GLY A 280 -13.71 -22.23 3.00
CA GLY A 280 -13.41 -21.47 4.22
C GLY A 280 -12.67 -20.15 3.97
N SER A 281 -12.81 -19.21 4.91
CA SER A 281 -12.31 -17.84 4.77
C SER A 281 -10.78 -17.75 4.66
N GLU A 282 -10.02 -18.63 5.33
CA GLU A 282 -8.55 -18.59 5.25
C GLU A 282 -8.06 -18.97 3.86
N GLN A 283 -8.61 -20.03 3.26
CA GLN A 283 -8.18 -20.52 1.94
C GLN A 283 -8.44 -19.47 0.86
N ILE A 284 -9.59 -18.80 0.89
CA ILE A 284 -9.92 -17.78 -0.12
C ILE A 284 -9.08 -16.50 0.03
N LEU A 285 -8.62 -16.17 1.24
CA LEU A 285 -7.86 -14.93 1.50
C LEU A 285 -6.34 -15.10 1.42
N THR A 286 -5.84 -16.33 1.48
CA THR A 286 -4.39 -16.61 1.57
C THR A 286 -3.91 -17.68 0.60
N GLY A 287 -4.81 -18.51 0.08
CA GLY A 287 -4.46 -19.71 -0.70
C GLY A 287 -4.16 -19.46 -2.18
N GLY A 288 -4.35 -18.24 -2.69
CA GLY A 288 -3.99 -17.91 -4.08
C GLY A 288 -4.85 -18.58 -5.14
N LEU A 289 -6.15 -18.71 -4.92
CA LEU A 289 -7.04 -19.39 -5.85
C LEU A 289 -7.22 -18.58 -7.14
N GLU A 290 -7.36 -19.28 -8.26
CA GLU A 290 -7.85 -18.70 -9.50
C GLU A 290 -9.28 -19.17 -9.74
N VAL A 291 -10.23 -18.25 -9.69
CA VAL A 291 -11.67 -18.53 -9.71
C VAL A 291 -12.25 -18.04 -11.02
N HIS A 292 -12.55 -18.97 -11.92
CA HIS A 292 -13.22 -18.70 -13.19
C HIS A 292 -14.73 -18.70 -12.98
N THR A 293 -15.40 -17.65 -13.45
CA THR A 293 -16.86 -17.49 -13.27
C THR A 293 -17.56 -17.33 -14.61
N THR A 294 -18.88 -17.48 -14.60
CA THR A 294 -19.73 -17.22 -15.77
C THR A 294 -20.11 -15.75 -15.92
N MET A 295 -19.45 -14.84 -15.21
CA MET A 295 -19.77 -13.42 -15.23
C MET A 295 -19.34 -12.79 -16.55
N ASN A 296 -20.32 -12.31 -17.31
CA ASN A 296 -20.11 -11.33 -18.36
C ASN A 296 -20.35 -9.91 -17.83
N LEU A 297 -19.29 -9.10 -17.74
CA LEU A 297 -19.37 -7.76 -17.13
C LEU A 297 -20.34 -6.84 -17.88
N ALA A 298 -20.32 -6.86 -19.21
CA ALA A 298 -21.18 -6.01 -20.03
C ALA A 298 -22.67 -6.35 -19.83
N MET A 299 -23.01 -7.64 -19.81
CA MET A 299 -24.38 -8.09 -19.53
C MET A 299 -24.82 -7.73 -18.11
N GLN A 300 -23.95 -7.87 -17.11
CA GLN A 300 -24.26 -7.51 -15.73
C GLN A 300 -24.54 -6.01 -15.58
N GLN A 301 -23.71 -5.16 -16.20
CA GLN A 301 -23.93 -3.72 -16.20
C GLN A 301 -25.23 -3.35 -16.92
N ALA A 302 -25.52 -3.98 -18.06
CA ALA A 302 -26.78 -3.77 -18.79
C ALA A 302 -28.00 -4.18 -17.95
N ALA A 303 -27.95 -5.32 -17.27
CA ALA A 303 -29.02 -5.79 -16.38
C ALA A 303 -29.25 -4.82 -15.21
N GLN A 304 -28.18 -4.36 -14.54
CA GLN A 304 -28.30 -3.38 -13.45
C GLN A 304 -28.88 -2.05 -13.92
N GLN A 305 -28.44 -1.58 -15.09
CA GLN A 305 -28.97 -0.35 -15.67
C GLN A 305 -30.44 -0.49 -16.04
N ALA A 306 -30.84 -1.64 -16.60
CA ALA A 306 -32.23 -1.94 -16.88
C ALA A 306 -33.08 -1.92 -15.61
N VAL A 307 -32.68 -2.61 -14.54
CA VAL A 307 -33.40 -2.60 -13.25
C VAL A 307 -33.53 -1.17 -12.70
N ARG A 308 -32.43 -0.41 -12.64
CA ARG A 308 -32.44 0.98 -12.14
C ARG A 308 -33.37 1.87 -12.96
N ASN A 309 -33.32 1.78 -14.28
CA ASN A 309 -34.16 2.58 -15.17
C ASN A 309 -35.64 2.22 -15.02
N ASN A 310 -35.96 0.93 -14.92
CA ASN A 310 -37.33 0.45 -14.76
C ASN A 310 -37.91 0.83 -13.40
N LEU A 311 -37.14 0.73 -12.31
CA LEU A 311 -37.56 1.17 -10.98
C LEU A 311 -37.84 2.68 -10.94
N ARG A 312 -36.93 3.50 -11.51
CA ARG A 312 -37.15 4.95 -11.62
C ARG A 312 -38.39 5.29 -12.45
N ARG A 313 -38.61 4.58 -13.55
CA ARG A 313 -39.81 4.78 -14.40
C ARG A 313 -41.08 4.34 -13.68
N HIS A 314 -41.03 3.25 -12.92
CA HIS A 314 -42.15 2.80 -12.11
C HIS A 314 -42.48 3.83 -11.02
N ASP A 315 -41.47 4.29 -10.27
CA ASP A 315 -41.63 5.31 -9.23
C ASP A 315 -42.27 6.60 -9.78
N ARG A 316 -41.77 7.10 -10.92
CA ARG A 316 -42.36 8.25 -11.61
C ARG A 316 -43.82 8.05 -12.02
N ARG A 317 -44.22 6.84 -12.43
CA ARG A 317 -45.62 6.54 -12.78
C ARG A 317 -46.55 6.50 -11.58
N GLN A 318 -46.03 6.11 -10.41
CA GLN A 318 -46.80 6.15 -9.16
C GLN A 318 -47.01 7.59 -8.66
N GLY A 319 -46.29 8.55 -9.22
CA GLY A 319 -46.41 9.97 -8.87
C GLY A 319 -45.81 10.28 -7.49
N TYR A 320 -45.95 11.54 -7.10
CA TYR A 320 -45.47 12.01 -5.81
C TYR A 320 -46.32 11.45 -4.66
N ARG A 321 -45.69 10.78 -3.70
CA ARG A 321 -46.36 10.13 -2.56
C ARG A 321 -46.68 11.07 -1.39
N GLY A 322 -46.49 12.38 -1.56
CA GLY A 322 -46.59 13.35 -0.48
C GLY A 322 -45.28 13.52 0.31
N PRO A 323 -45.23 14.52 1.21
CA PRO A 323 -44.06 14.77 2.04
C PRO A 323 -43.92 13.71 3.14
N LEU A 324 -42.70 13.51 3.65
CA LEU A 324 -42.45 12.63 4.80
C LEU A 324 -43.19 13.13 6.06
N ARG A 325 -43.22 14.45 6.25
CA ARG A 325 -43.98 15.17 7.27
C ARG A 325 -44.20 16.62 6.85
N THR A 326 -45.18 17.28 7.44
CA THR A 326 -45.42 18.72 7.30
C THR A 326 -44.82 19.41 8.52
N LEU A 327 -44.03 20.47 8.30
CA LEU A 327 -43.37 21.23 9.36
C LEU A 327 -44.05 22.60 9.55
N ASP A 328 -44.21 23.02 10.80
CA ASP A 328 -44.58 24.40 11.13
C ASP A 328 -43.41 25.38 10.93
N LYS A 329 -43.63 26.68 11.15
CA LYS A 329 -42.60 27.71 10.90
C LYS A 329 -41.36 27.55 11.79
N GLN A 330 -41.55 27.20 13.07
CA GLN A 330 -40.42 27.04 14.00
C GLN A 330 -39.63 25.78 13.63
N GLU A 331 -40.32 24.70 13.30
CA GLU A 331 -39.70 23.45 12.83
C GLU A 331 -38.94 23.62 11.51
N GLN A 332 -39.43 24.47 10.60
CA GLN A 332 -38.74 24.80 9.35
C GLN A 332 -37.43 25.54 9.59
N GLU A 333 -37.42 26.54 10.47
CA GLU A 333 -36.21 27.31 10.82
C GLU A 333 -35.16 26.42 11.49
N LEU A 334 -35.60 25.53 12.40
CA LEU A 334 -34.73 24.54 13.02
C LEU A 334 -34.10 23.60 11.99
N PHE A 335 -34.92 23.01 11.10
CA PHE A 335 -34.43 22.10 10.06
C PHE A 335 -33.38 22.76 9.16
N LEU A 336 -33.63 23.99 8.69
CA LEU A 336 -32.68 24.71 7.83
C LEU A 336 -31.37 25.04 8.56
N THR A 337 -31.44 25.37 9.84
CA THR A 337 -30.27 25.64 10.68
C THR A 337 -29.42 24.39 10.86
N GLU A 338 -30.04 23.26 11.18
CA GLU A 338 -29.37 21.96 11.29
C GLU A 338 -28.72 21.55 9.97
N GLN A 339 -29.42 21.69 8.84
CA GLN A 339 -28.86 21.32 7.54
C GLN A 339 -27.67 22.19 7.15
N THR A 340 -27.73 23.49 7.40
CA THR A 340 -26.62 24.42 7.10
C THR A 340 -25.41 24.14 7.97
N ALA A 341 -25.62 23.75 9.24
CA ALA A 341 -24.54 23.34 10.14
C ALA A 341 -23.92 21.99 9.73
N THR A 342 -24.74 21.08 9.21
CA THR A 342 -24.30 19.73 8.81
C THR A 342 -23.55 19.75 7.47
N TRP A 343 -24.01 20.55 6.51
CA TRP A 343 -23.46 20.61 5.15
C TRP A 343 -23.16 22.06 4.71
N PRO A 344 -22.08 22.67 5.23
CA PRO A 344 -21.78 24.09 4.99
C PRO A 344 -21.40 24.43 3.54
N GLU A 345 -20.93 23.47 2.74
CA GLU A 345 -20.53 23.69 1.34
C GLU A 345 -21.45 22.99 0.33
N ALA A 346 -21.69 21.68 0.52
CA ALA A 346 -22.56 20.89 -0.33
C ALA A 346 -23.02 19.61 0.39
N PRO A 347 -24.21 19.09 0.06
CA PRO A 347 -24.65 17.81 0.59
C PRO A 347 -23.87 16.63 -0.03
N PRO A 348 -23.80 15.48 0.66
CA PRO A 348 -23.10 14.30 0.17
C PRO A 348 -23.76 13.71 -1.08
N VAL A 349 -22.94 13.22 -2.01
CA VAL A 349 -23.39 12.62 -3.28
C VAL A 349 -23.72 11.14 -3.07
N GLY A 350 -24.90 10.72 -3.52
CA GLY A 350 -25.31 9.31 -3.52
C GLY A 350 -26.13 8.87 -2.29
N GLU A 351 -26.36 9.78 -1.34
CA GLU A 351 -27.21 9.54 -0.18
C GLU A 351 -28.64 10.04 -0.42
N ARG A 352 -29.58 9.52 0.39
CA ARG A 352 -30.95 10.03 0.43
C ARG A 352 -30.98 11.19 1.41
N LEU A 353 -31.32 12.37 0.90
CA LEU A 353 -31.37 13.60 1.69
C LEU A 353 -32.82 14.01 1.90
N GLU A 354 -33.10 14.51 3.10
CA GLU A 354 -34.36 15.21 3.37
C GLU A 354 -34.22 16.65 2.88
N GLY A 355 -35.26 17.14 2.21
CA GLY A 355 -35.31 18.51 1.71
C GLY A 355 -36.62 19.16 2.11
N LEU A 356 -36.55 20.45 2.47
CA LEU A 356 -37.72 21.25 2.79
C LEU A 356 -38.29 21.90 1.52
N LEU A 357 -39.54 21.58 1.20
CA LEU A 357 -40.27 22.22 0.10
C LEU A 357 -41.04 23.43 0.63
N VAL A 358 -40.49 24.64 0.46
CA VAL A 358 -41.04 25.89 1.02
C VAL A 358 -42.12 26.55 0.14
N LYS A 359 -42.15 26.24 -1.17
CA LYS A 359 -43.13 26.76 -2.13
C LYS A 359 -43.21 25.88 -3.38
N GLY A 360 -44.42 25.62 -3.89
CA GLY A 360 -44.65 24.93 -5.17
C GLY A 360 -46.09 25.14 -5.67
N SER A 361 -46.30 25.28 -6.99
CA SER A 361 -47.65 25.29 -7.57
C SER A 361 -48.11 23.85 -7.85
N LYS A 362 -49.41 23.55 -7.73
CA LYS A 362 -49.96 22.23 -8.12
C LYS A 362 -49.57 21.84 -9.56
N GLN A 363 -49.59 22.80 -10.49
CA GLN A 363 -49.10 22.61 -11.86
C GLN A 363 -47.60 22.29 -11.97
N ASN A 364 -46.76 22.83 -11.09
CA ASN A 364 -45.33 22.50 -11.06
C ASN A 364 -45.03 21.16 -10.37
N LEU A 365 -45.95 20.63 -9.56
CA LEU A 365 -45.83 19.32 -8.90
C LEU A 365 -46.39 18.19 -9.78
N ASP A 366 -47.50 18.42 -10.49
CA ASP A 366 -48.03 17.49 -11.49
C ASP A 366 -47.24 17.54 -12.81
N GLY A 367 -46.67 18.71 -13.14
CA GLY A 367 -45.74 18.94 -14.25
C GLY A 367 -44.27 18.58 -13.94
N ALA A 368 -43.92 18.29 -12.69
CA ALA A 368 -42.60 17.76 -12.30
C ALA A 368 -42.34 16.32 -12.79
N ASN A 369 -43.22 15.77 -13.63
CA ASN A 369 -42.89 14.66 -14.52
C ASN A 369 -41.74 14.94 -15.49
N ARG A 370 -41.21 16.18 -15.53
CA ARG A 370 -39.91 16.51 -16.12
C ARG A 370 -39.13 17.49 -15.23
N PHE A 371 -38.30 17.00 -14.31
CA PHE A 371 -37.20 17.81 -13.77
C PHE A 371 -35.83 17.20 -14.07
N LEU A 372 -35.06 18.03 -14.79
CA LEU A 372 -33.61 18.20 -14.85
C LEU A 372 -32.74 17.01 -14.40
N HIS A 373 -32.38 16.16 -15.36
CA HIS A 373 -31.03 15.61 -15.40
C HIS A 373 -30.22 16.42 -16.41
N ARG A 374 -29.17 17.13 -15.96
CA ARG A 374 -28.03 17.36 -16.86
C ARG A 374 -27.39 15.99 -17.10
N PRO A 375 -27.26 15.52 -18.34
CA PRO A 375 -26.52 14.30 -18.62
C PRO A 375 -25.04 14.53 -18.35
N HIS A 376 -24.40 13.46 -17.89
CA HIS A 376 -22.95 13.31 -17.82
C HIS A 376 -22.39 13.48 -19.24
N THR A 377 -21.60 14.52 -19.47
CA THR A 377 -20.62 14.54 -20.57
C THR A 377 -19.26 14.28 -19.94
N PRO A 378 -18.50 13.28 -20.38
CA PRO A 378 -17.10 13.17 -20.00
C PRO A 378 -16.36 14.27 -20.76
N GLN A 379 -15.96 15.34 -20.07
CA GLN A 379 -15.05 16.31 -20.67
C GLN A 379 -13.69 15.65 -20.84
N GLY A 380 -13.40 15.32 -22.09
CA GLY A 380 -12.04 15.24 -22.58
C GLY A 380 -11.38 16.63 -22.57
N ASN A 381 -10.07 16.62 -22.39
CA ASN A 381 -9.17 17.75 -22.54
C ASN A 381 -9.49 18.60 -23.78
N HIS A 382 -9.62 19.92 -23.62
CA HIS A 382 -8.96 20.90 -24.48
C HIS A 382 -8.92 22.29 -23.84
N LEU A 383 -7.76 22.91 -23.97
CA LEU A 383 -7.39 24.27 -23.60
C LEU A 383 -8.30 25.35 -24.22
N GLY A 384 -8.52 26.45 -23.50
CA GLY A 384 -9.12 27.66 -24.08
C GLY A 384 -9.40 28.76 -23.05
N ARG A 385 -8.42 29.65 -22.84
CA ARG A 385 -8.59 30.94 -22.15
C ARG A 385 -9.59 31.84 -22.89
N GLN A 386 -10.37 32.64 -22.14
CA GLN A 386 -10.73 34.07 -22.35
C GLN A 386 -11.93 34.42 -21.45
N SER A 387 -11.72 35.09 -20.30
CA SER A 387 -11.78 36.55 -20.07
C SER A 387 -13.14 37.23 -20.28
N SER A 388 -13.85 37.44 -19.16
CA SER A 388 -14.56 38.66 -18.72
C SER A 388 -14.98 39.73 -19.75
N SER A 389 -16.27 40.11 -19.74
CA SER A 389 -16.69 41.47 -19.32
C SER A 389 -18.22 41.66 -19.24
N CYS A 390 -18.61 42.44 -18.23
CA CYS A 390 -19.90 42.97 -17.84
C CYS A 390 -20.51 43.96 -18.86
N GLY A 391 -21.85 44.11 -18.93
CA GLY A 391 -22.46 45.27 -19.61
C GLY A 391 -23.97 45.26 -19.92
N ARG A 392 -24.76 45.81 -18.98
CA ARG A 392 -25.99 46.65 -19.15
C ARG A 392 -27.32 46.05 -19.70
N ARG A 393 -28.37 46.23 -18.88
CA ARG A 393 -29.84 46.30 -19.14
C ARG A 393 -30.24 47.65 -19.79
N PRO A 394 -31.54 47.97 -20.04
CA PRO A 394 -32.62 47.22 -20.73
C PRO A 394 -33.44 48.13 -21.68
N THR A 395 -34.24 47.56 -22.60
CA THR A 395 -35.55 48.04 -23.10
C THR A 395 -36.11 46.88 -23.94
N GLY A 396 -37.30 46.34 -23.71
CA GLY A 396 -38.59 46.92 -24.05
C GLY A 396 -39.55 45.76 -24.39
N LYS A 397 -40.80 45.90 -23.96
CA LYS A 397 -42.00 45.05 -24.13
C LYS A 397 -42.15 44.32 -25.47
N ASP A 398 -42.57 43.04 -25.43
CA ASP A 398 -43.82 42.48 -26.01
C ASP A 398 -43.81 40.93 -25.82
N ARG A 399 -44.66 40.35 -24.96
CA ARG A 399 -46.01 39.77 -25.20
C ARG A 399 -46.09 38.64 -26.25
N GLN A 400 -46.55 37.48 -25.76
CA GLN A 400 -47.19 36.31 -26.43
C GLN A 400 -46.22 35.38 -27.20
N ARG A 401 -46.20 34.05 -27.07
CA ARG A 401 -47.08 33.00 -26.51
C ARG A 401 -46.26 31.93 -25.79
#